data_AF-A0A3D4FG70-F1
#
_entry.id   AF-A0A3D4FG70-F1
#
_cell.length_a   1.000
_cell.length_b   1.000
_cell.length_c   1.000
_cell.angle_alpha   90.00
_cell.angle_beta   90.00
_cell.angle_gamma   90.00
#
_symmetry.space_group_name_H-M   'P 1'
#
loop_
_entity.id
_entity.type
_entity.pdbx_description
1 polymer ?
#
loop_
_entity_poly.entity_id
_entity_poly.type
_entity_poly.pdbx_seq_one_letter_code
_entity_poly.pdbx_strand_id
1 'polypeptide(L)' 'MNKNKVDEERLDEAIRLAQGNTKHEGIVLNEEEKKLIKEHLTGNLSDEEFIEKVRKYAMEKE' A
#
# COMPACT_ATOMS: atom_id res chain seq x y z
N MET A 1 21.18 10.48 10.83
CA MET A 1 20.18 10.03 9.84
C MET A 1 18.87 9.78 10.57
N ASN A 2 17.81 10.48 10.17
CA ASN A 2 16.51 10.39 10.82
C ASN A 2 15.86 9.08 10.35
N LYS A 3 15.80 8.05 11.20
CA LYS A 3 15.38 6.68 10.82
C LYS A 3 14.04 6.68 10.09
N ASN A 4 13.09 7.51 10.52
CA ASN A 4 11.76 7.63 9.93
C ASN A 4 11.75 8.09 8.46
N LYS A 5 12.70 8.91 8.02
CA LYS A 5 12.70 9.45 6.65
C LYS A 5 13.23 8.45 5.63
N VAL A 6 14.15 7.58 6.06
CA VAL A 6 14.72 6.51 5.24
C VAL A 6 13.70 5.40 5.03
N ASP A 7 12.85 5.13 6.03
CA ASP A 7 11.81 4.11 5.92
C ASP A 7 10.70 4.52 4.93
N GLU A 8 10.32 5.80 4.88
CA GLU A 8 9.33 6.30 3.90
C GLU A 8 9.82 6.24 2.45
N GLU A 9 11.07 6.65 2.17
CA GLU A 9 11.60 6.62 0.80
C GLU A 9 11.70 5.19 0.24
N ARG A 10 12.09 4.22 1.09
CA ARG A 10 12.15 2.79 0.72
C ARG A 10 10.76 2.21 0.51
N LEU A 11 9.79 2.67 1.29
CA LEU A 11 8.40 2.28 1.17
C LEU A 11 7.78 2.78 -0.15
N ASP A 12 8.02 4.05 -0.49
CA ASP A 12 7.57 4.64 -1.75
C ASP A 12 8.24 3.97 -2.96
N GLU A 13 9.50 3.54 -2.82
CA GLU A 13 10.17 2.72 -3.83
C GLU A 13 9.51 1.33 -3.98
N ALA A 14 9.20 0.64 -2.88
CA ALA A 14 8.52 -0.65 -2.92
C ALA A 14 7.13 -0.56 -3.58
N ILE A 15 6.35 0.49 -3.25
CA ILE A 15 5.05 0.75 -3.87
C ILE A 15 5.23 1.05 -5.37
N ARG A 16 6.23 1.85 -5.77
CA ARG A 16 6.51 2.12 -7.19
C ARG A 16 6.89 0.87 -7.96
N LEU A 17 7.70 -0.02 -7.38
CA LEU A 17 8.06 -1.29 -8.01
C LEU A 17 6.85 -2.21 -8.16
N ALA A 18 6.01 -2.31 -7.12
CA ALA A 18 4.76 -3.06 -7.19
C ALA A 18 3.83 -2.49 -8.28
N GLN A 19 3.67 -1.17 -8.36
CA GLN A 19 2.91 -0.51 -9.42
C GLN A 19 3.49 -0.76 -10.81
N GLY A 20 4.82 -0.80 -10.95
CA GLY A 20 5.47 -1.16 -12.20
C GLY A 20 5.03 -2.53 -12.70
N ASN A 21 4.95 -3.50 -11.80
CA ASN A 21 4.50 -4.86 -12.11
C ASN A 21 3.01 -4.91 -12.46
N THR A 22 2.14 -4.24 -11.68
CA THR A 22 0.68 -4.28 -11.90
C THR A 22 0.24 -3.42 -13.09
N LYS A 23 1.02 -2.40 -13.47
CA LYS A 23 0.73 -1.55 -14.63
C LYS A 23 0.76 -2.33 -15.95
N HIS A 24 1.59 -3.37 -16.04
CA HIS A 24 1.57 -4.28 -17.20
C HIS A 24 0.24 -5.01 -17.36
N GLU A 25 -0.52 -5.16 -16.28
CA GLU A 25 -1.85 -5.77 -16.25
C GLU A 25 -2.99 -4.73 -16.32
N GLY A 26 -2.66 -3.45 -16.53
CA GLY A 26 -3.62 -2.35 -16.55
C GLY A 26 -4.14 -1.94 -15.17
N ILE A 27 -3.57 -2.47 -14.08
CA ILE A 27 -4.00 -2.19 -12.72
C ILE A 27 -3.18 -1.02 -12.16
N VAL A 28 -3.88 0.08 -11.85
CA VAL A 28 -3.31 1.28 -11.23
C VAL A 28 -3.82 1.40 -9.80
N LEU A 29 -2.92 1.32 -8.83
CA LEU A 29 -3.26 1.57 -7.43
C LEU A 29 -3.64 3.05 -7.23
N ASN A 30 -4.81 3.27 -6.65
CA ASN A 30 -5.28 4.61 -6.25
C ASN A 30 -4.69 5.02 -4.90
N GLU A 31 -4.96 6.27 -4.48
CA GLU A 31 -4.37 6.84 -3.27
C GLU A 31 -4.79 6.11 -1.98
N GLU A 32 -6.02 5.60 -1.89
CA GLU A 32 -6.49 4.87 -0.71
C GLU A 32 -5.82 3.50 -0.61
N GLU A 33 -5.66 2.80 -1.74
CA GLU A 33 -4.95 1.51 -1.81
C GLU A 33 -3.46 1.69 -1.43
N LYS A 34 -2.80 2.73 -1.92
CA LYS A 34 -1.42 3.06 -1.53
C LYS A 34 -1.31 3.35 -0.04
N LYS A 35 -2.28 4.07 0.53
CA LYS A 35 -2.31 4.41 1.95
C LYS A 35 -2.44 3.16 2.82
N LEU A 36 -3.32 2.22 2.47
CA LEU A 36 -3.47 0.95 3.19
C LEU A 36 -2.17 0.14 3.18
N ILE A 37 -1.50 0.06 2.03
CA ILE A 37 -0.21 -0.62 1.88
C ILE A 37 0.85 0.06 2.76
N LYS A 38 0.89 1.40 2.78
CA LYS A 38 1.81 2.18 3.61
C LYS A 38 1.55 1.97 5.11
N GLU A 39 0.30 2.00 5.55
CA GLU A 39 -0.05 1.74 6.95
C GLU A 39 0.36 0.32 7.39
N HIS A 40 0.16 -0.69 6.55
CA HIS A 40 0.59 -2.06 6.83
C HIS A 40 2.12 -2.19 6.92
N LEU A 41 2.85 -1.69 5.92
CA LEU A 41 4.32 -1.81 5.89
C LEU A 41 5.02 -0.96 6.95
N THR A 42 4.36 0.07 7.48
CA THR A 42 4.85 0.86 8.63
C THR A 42 4.48 0.24 9.98
N GLY A 43 3.75 -0.88 9.99
CA GLY A 43 3.30 -1.56 11.21
C GLY A 43 2.12 -0.87 11.90
N ASN A 44 1.48 0.10 11.25
CA ASN A 44 0.26 0.75 11.74
C ASN A 44 -0.99 -0.13 11.53
N LEU A 45 -0.90 -1.15 10.67
CA LEU A 45 -1.91 -2.20 10.52
C LEU A 45 -1.27 -3.58 10.65
N SER A 46 -1.91 -4.42 11.45
CA SER A 46 -1.68 -5.86 11.40
C SER A 46 -2.14 -6.47 10.07
N ASP A 47 -1.67 -7.68 9.76
CA ASP A 47 -2.07 -8.42 8.56
C ASP A 47 -3.60 -8.60 8.48
N GLU A 48 -4.24 -8.91 9.62
CA GLU A 48 -5.69 -9.11 9.72
C GLU A 48 -6.46 -7.80 9.44
N GLU A 49 -6.06 -6.70 10.07
CA GLU A 49 -6.67 -5.38 9.85
C GLU A 49 -6.47 -4.88 8.42
N PHE A 50 -5.29 -5.13 7.84
CA PHE A 50 -5.02 -4.78 6.45
C PHE A 50 -5.96 -5.55 5.50
N ILE A 51 -6.08 -6.88 5.67
CA ILE A 51 -6.96 -7.71 4.84
C ILE A 51 -8.42 -7.28 4.99
N GLU A 52 -8.89 -7.00 6.21
CA GLU A 52 -10.26 -6.56 6.46
C GLU A 52 -10.54 -5.22 5.75
N LYS A 53 -9.65 -4.23 5.90
CA LYS A 53 -9.80 -2.92 5.25
C LYS A 53 -9.78 -3.02 3.73
N VAL A 54 -8.88 -3.82 3.16
CA VAL A 54 -8.81 -4.05 1.71
C VAL A 54 -10.09 -4.72 1.19
N ARG A 55 -10.61 -5.73 1.91
CA ARG A 55 -11.88 -6.38 1.54
C ARG A 55 -13.05 -5.41 1.58
N LYS A 56 -13.18 -4.64 2.65
CA LYS A 56 -14.23 -3.64 2.78
C LYS A 56 -14.16 -2.61 1.65
N TYR A 57 -12.96 -2.12 1.35
CA TYR A 57 -12.72 -1.19 0.26
C TYR A 57 -13.12 -1.76 -1.12
N ALA A 58 -12.83 -3.03 -1.36
CA ALA A 58 -13.23 -3.71 -2.60
C ALA A 58 -14.76 -3.85 -2.71
N MET A 59 -15.46 -4.15 -1.61
CA MET A 59 -16.92 -4.30 -1.57
C MET A 59 -17.66 -2.96 -1.71
N GLU A 60 -17.09 -1.85 -1.26
CA GLU A 60 -17.69 -0.50 -1.41
C GLU A 60 -17.59 0.04 -2.85
N LYS A 61 -16.81 -0.61 -3.73
CA LYS A 61 -16.66 -0.24 -5.14
C LYS A 61 -17.64 -0.96 -6.09
N GLU A 62 -18.35 -1.98 -5.62
CA GLU A 62 -19.40 -2.71 -6.36
C GLU A 62 -20.79 -2.09 -6.15
#